data_AF-A0A6D2HF04-F1
#
_entry.id   AF-A0A6D2HF04-F1
#
_cell.length_a   1.000
_cell.length_b   1.000
_cell.length_c   1.000
_cell.angle_alpha   90.00
_cell.angle_beta   90.00
_cell.angle_gamma   90.00
#
_symmetry.space_group_name_H-M   'P 1'
#
loop_
_entity.id
_entity.type
_entity.pdbx_description
1 polymer ?
#
loop_
_entity_poly.entity_id
_entity_poly.type
_entity_poly.pdbx_seq_one_letter_code
_entity_poly.pdbx_strand_id
1 'polypeptide(L)'
;MKDIAKDPNNKLWVEYNFMGEAYGSGSVKLSSYLGPLVREHVPVTLSSWTKLSESLKIVLWKSVQARFELDEDYQWKSILQQLGCLWRSSKSRLVTQILKE
;
A
#
# COMPACT_ATOMS: atom_id res chain seq x y z
N MET A 1 -8.99 4.16 18.71
CA MET A 1 -8.20 4.92 17.71
C MET A 1 -7.86 6.27 18.31
N LYS A 2 -6.72 6.40 18.98
CA LYS A 2 -6.18 7.66 19.49
C LYS A 2 -4.76 7.74 18.97
N ASP A 3 -4.58 8.58 17.95
CA ASP A 3 -3.36 9.15 17.37
C ASP A 3 -3.59 9.43 15.87
N ILE A 4 -4.59 10.27 15.59
CA ILE A 4 -4.81 10.88 14.27
C ILE A 4 -4.47 12.36 14.42
N ALA A 5 -3.31 12.66 15.01
CA ALA A 5 -2.69 13.97 14.95
C ALA A 5 -1.43 13.82 14.10
N LYS A 6 -1.56 14.26 12.84
CA LYS A 6 -0.54 14.24 11.79
C LYS A 6 0.57 15.23 12.14
N ASP A 7 1.53 14.82 12.96
CA ASP A 7 2.81 15.52 12.99
C ASP A 7 3.67 14.96 11.84
N PRO A 8 4.06 15.77 10.83
CA PRO A 8 4.91 15.29 9.74
C PRO A 8 6.28 14.78 10.21
N ASN A 9 6.64 15.05 11.48
CA ASN A 9 7.87 14.57 12.12
C ASN A 9 7.71 13.20 12.80
N ASN A 10 6.50 12.65 12.93
CA ASN A 10 6.27 11.36 13.60
C ASN A 10 5.94 10.25 12.60
N LYS A 11 6.85 10.02 11.64
CA LYS A 11 6.76 8.89 10.72
C LYS A 11 6.98 7.59 11.49
N LEU A 12 6.26 6.55 11.08
CA LEU A 12 6.37 5.24 11.69
C LEU A 12 7.56 4.48 11.09
N TRP A 13 8.46 4.03 11.96
CA TRP A 13 9.50 3.09 11.57
C TRP A 13 8.91 1.73 11.19
N VAL A 14 9.46 1.11 10.13
CA VAL A 14 9.09 -0.23 9.69
C VAL A 14 10.35 -1.07 9.57
N GLU A 15 10.35 -2.22 10.24
CA GLU A 15 11.46 -3.17 10.18
C GLU A 15 11.31 -4.06 8.95
N TYR A 16 12.42 -4.29 8.24
CA TYR A 16 12.49 -5.16 7.08
C TYR A 16 13.46 -6.32 7.31
N ASN A 17 13.07 -7.53 6.92
CA ASN A 17 13.97 -8.68 6.95
C ASN A 17 14.95 -8.63 5.76
N PHE A 18 15.92 -9.54 5.72
CA PHE A 18 16.89 -9.62 4.62
C PHE A 18 16.26 -9.93 3.26
N MET A 19 15.02 -10.42 3.23
CA MET A 19 14.25 -10.67 2.01
C MET A 19 13.46 -9.43 1.54
N GLY A 20 13.53 -8.31 2.26
CA GLY A 20 12.81 -7.08 1.94
C GLY A 20 11.34 -7.11 2.33
N GLU A 21 10.94 -7.97 3.26
CA GLU A 21 9.58 -8.06 3.79
C GLU A 21 9.48 -7.31 5.12
N ALA A 22 8.42 -6.51 5.25
CA ALA A 22 8.15 -5.79 6.48
C ALA A 22 7.68 -6.75 7.58
N TYR A 23 8.26 -6.67 8.77
CA TYR A 23 7.86 -7.47 9.94
C TYR A 23 7.64 -6.61 11.19
N GLY A 24 7.24 -7.24 12.29
CA GLY A 24 7.00 -6.57 13.57
C GLY A 24 5.75 -5.69 13.59
N SER A 25 5.68 -4.81 14.59
CA SER A 25 4.51 -3.96 14.83
C SER A 25 4.29 -2.90 13.75
N GLY A 26 5.38 -2.40 13.13
CA GLY A 26 5.34 -1.46 12.01
C GLY A 26 4.68 -2.06 10.78
N SER A 27 4.93 -3.34 10.48
CA SER A 27 4.33 -4.07 9.35
C SER A 27 2.81 -4.15 9.43
N VAL A 28 2.25 -4.37 10.62
CA VAL A 28 0.79 -4.42 10.83
C VAL A 28 0.14 -3.07 10.49
N LYS A 29 0.74 -1.97 10.96
CA LYS A 29 0.26 -0.61 10.67
C LYS A 29 0.41 -0.26 9.20
N LEU A 30 1.53 -0.65 8.59
CA LEU A 30 1.79 -0.50 7.16
C LEU A 30 0.72 -1.22 6.33
N SER A 31 0.52 -2.51 6.54
CA SER A 31 -0.46 -3.32 5.81
C SER A 31 -1.88 -2.78 5.95
N SER A 32 -2.26 -2.35 7.16
CA SER A 32 -3.55 -1.73 7.43
C SER A 32 -3.77 -0.43 6.65
N TYR A 33 -2.68 0.31 6.36
CA TYR A 33 -2.72 1.54 5.56
C TYR A 33 -2.73 1.29 4.05
N LEU A 34 -1.91 0.33 3.57
CA LEU A 34 -1.78 0.05 2.13
C LEU A 34 -3.11 -0.39 1.49
N GLY A 35 -3.93 -1.14 2.23
CA GLY A 35 -5.21 -1.66 1.74
C GLY A 35 -6.20 -0.56 1.33
N PRO A 36 -6.58 0.35 2.22
CA PRO A 36 -7.41 1.51 1.88
C PRO A 36 -6.78 2.40 0.82
N LEU A 37 -5.48 2.70 0.94
CA LEU A 37 -4.76 3.56 0.01
C LEU A 37 -4.90 3.09 -1.44
N VAL A 38 -4.67 1.79 -1.69
CA VAL A 38 -4.75 1.25 -3.05
C VAL A 38 -6.18 1.21 -3.58
N ARG A 39 -7.18 0.97 -2.72
CA ARG A 39 -8.59 0.94 -3.12
C ARG A 39 -9.13 2.33 -3.46
N GLU A 40 -8.64 3.36 -2.78
CA GLU A 40 -9.05 4.74 -3.00
C GLU A 40 -8.44 5.30 -4.30
N HIS A 41 -7.15 5.04 -4.54
CA HIS A 41 -6.42 5.67 -5.64
C HIS A 41 -6.36 4.84 -6.93
N VAL A 42 -6.52 3.52 -6.86
CA VAL A 42 -6.37 2.65 -8.05
C VAL A 42 -7.74 2.17 -8.55
N PRO A 43 -8.14 2.55 -9.78
CA PRO A 43 -9.41 2.14 -10.34
C PRO A 43 -9.58 0.63 -10.41
N VAL A 44 -10.76 0.13 -10.04
CA VAL A 44 -11.08 -1.31 -10.18
C VAL A 44 -11.22 -1.74 -11.64
N THR A 45 -11.55 -0.79 -12.52
CA THR A 45 -11.65 -0.98 -13.98
C THR A 45 -10.30 -1.18 -14.66
N LEU A 46 -9.18 -0.89 -13.98
CA LEU A 46 -7.85 -1.14 -14.51
C LEU A 46 -7.70 -2.63 -14.85
N SER A 47 -7.27 -2.94 -16.08
CA SER A 47 -7.24 -4.34 -16.54
C SER A 47 -6.16 -5.17 -15.84
N SER A 48 -4.98 -4.58 -15.60
CA SER A 48 -3.83 -5.22 -14.96
C SER A 48 -3.05 -4.20 -14.15
N TRP A 49 -2.48 -4.63 -13.02
CA TRP A 49 -1.60 -3.82 -12.18
C TRP A 49 -0.39 -3.26 -12.96
N THR A 50 0.12 -4.02 -13.92
CA THR A 50 1.26 -3.59 -14.75
C THR A 50 0.96 -2.38 -15.63
N LYS A 51 -0.32 -2.08 -15.88
CA LYS A 51 -0.76 -0.90 -16.65
C LYS A 51 -0.95 0.35 -15.78
N LEU A 52 -0.65 0.28 -14.48
CA LEU A 52 -0.70 1.43 -13.61
C LEU A 52 0.33 2.48 -14.07
N SER A 53 -0.11 3.72 -14.26
CA SER A 53 0.78 4.79 -14.69
C SER A 53 1.89 5.04 -13.67
N GLU A 54 3.06 5.43 -14.16
CA GLU A 54 4.20 5.71 -13.29
C GLU A 54 3.90 6.86 -12.32
N SER A 55 3.16 7.88 -12.79
CA SER A 55 2.67 8.97 -11.96
C SER A 55 1.85 8.48 -10.75
N LEU A 56 0.99 7.49 -10.94
CA LEU A 56 0.14 6.97 -9.88
C LEU A 56 0.94 6.10 -8.91
N LYS A 57 1.93 5.33 -9.38
CA LYS A 57 2.90 4.64 -8.50
C LYS A 57 3.65 5.62 -7.62
N ILE A 58 4.13 6.73 -8.19
CA ILE A 58 4.83 7.79 -7.44
C ILE A 58 3.91 8.41 -6.38
N VAL A 59 2.64 8.67 -6.71
CA VAL A 59 1.66 9.20 -5.75
C VAL A 59 1.42 8.21 -4.60
N LEU A 60 1.21 6.93 -4.92
CA LEU A 60 1.03 5.88 -3.91
C LEU A 60 2.24 5.82 -2.98
N TRP A 61 3.45 5.78 -3.53
CA TRP A 61 4.67 5.76 -2.75
C TRP A 61 4.86 6.98 -1.87
N LYS A 62 4.72 8.19 -2.41
CA LYS A 62 4.82 9.43 -1.62
C LYS A 62 3.80 9.45 -0.49
N SER A 63 2.61 8.88 -0.72
CA SER A 63 1.57 8.74 0.32
C SER A 63 1.96 7.75 1.42
N VAL A 64 2.81 6.75 1.12
CA VAL A 64 3.40 5.85 2.11
C VAL A 64 4.57 6.54 2.83
N GLN A 65 5.50 7.17 2.12
CA GLN A 65 6.63 7.90 2.71
C GLN A 65 6.19 9.05 3.64
N ALA A 66 5.02 9.63 3.38
CA ALA A 66 4.45 10.65 4.27
C ALA A 66 4.05 10.11 5.65
N ARG A 67 3.92 8.79 5.82
CA ARG A 67 3.49 8.15 7.08
C ARG A 67 4.53 7.18 7.66
N PHE A 68 5.42 6.65 6.83
CA PHE A 68 6.40 5.65 7.21
C PHE A 68 7.80 6.13 6.83
N GLU A 69 8.78 5.82 7.68
CA GLU A 69 10.19 6.12 7.42
C GLU A 69 10.73 5.10 6.40
N LEU A 70 10.59 5.42 5.12
CA LEU A 70 10.99 4.56 4.00
C LEU A 70 11.74 5.39 2.95
N ASP A 71 12.99 5.06 2.69
CA ASP A 71 13.86 5.80 1.76
C ASP A 71 14.66 4.89 0.81
N GLU A 72 14.55 3.57 0.96
CA GLU A 72 15.37 2.63 0.19
C GLU A 72 14.62 2.07 -1.04
N ASP A 73 15.36 1.85 -2.14
CA ASP A 73 14.80 1.34 -3.41
C ASP A 73 14.16 -0.04 -3.28
N TYR A 74 14.66 -0.91 -2.40
CA TYR A 74 14.05 -2.21 -2.18
C TYR A 74 12.69 -2.09 -1.47
N GLN A 75 12.52 -1.07 -0.62
CA GLN A 75 11.26 -0.80 0.08
C GLN A 75 10.20 -0.35 -0.94
N TRP A 76 10.58 0.53 -1.89
CA TRP A 76 9.71 0.89 -3.02
C TRP A 76 9.17 -0.34 -3.75
N LYS A 77 10.07 -1.27 -4.12
CA LYS A 77 9.71 -2.51 -4.84
C LYS A 77 8.76 -3.38 -3.99
N SER A 78 9.10 -3.59 -2.72
CA SER A 78 8.30 -4.38 -1.78
C SER A 78 6.89 -3.79 -1.58
N ILE A 79 6.79 -2.48 -1.39
CA ILE A 79 5.51 -1.77 -1.20
C ILE A 79 4.65 -1.84 -2.46
N LEU A 80 5.21 -1.59 -3.65
CA LEU A 80 4.45 -1.69 -4.90
C LEU A 80 3.94 -3.11 -5.16
N GLN A 81 4.72 -4.12 -4.82
CA GLN A 81 4.31 -5.51 -4.92
C GLN A 81 3.13 -5.80 -3.97
N GLN A 82 3.22 -5.37 -2.71
CA GLN A 82 2.14 -5.52 -1.73
C GLN A 82 0.86 -4.80 -2.16
N LEU A 83 0.96 -3.55 -2.62
CA LEU A 83 -0.17 -2.77 -3.15
C LEU A 83 -0.84 -3.51 -4.32
N GLY A 84 -0.06 -4.07 -5.25
CA GLY A 84 -0.59 -4.83 -6.37
C GLY A 84 -1.31 -6.13 -5.96
N CYS A 85 -0.81 -6.83 -4.94
CA CYS A 85 -1.50 -7.99 -4.35
C CYS A 85 -2.82 -7.59 -3.69
N LEU A 86 -2.82 -6.50 -2.90
CA LEU A 86 -4.01 -6.00 -2.21
C LEU A 86 -5.08 -5.50 -3.19
N TRP A 87 -4.68 -4.81 -4.25
CA TRP A 87 -5.57 -4.36 -5.31
C TRP A 87 -6.24 -5.54 -6.03
N ARG A 88 -5.46 -6.54 -6.47
CA ARG A 88 -6.01 -7.76 -7.12
C ARG A 88 -6.99 -8.49 -6.22
N SER A 89 -6.63 -8.66 -4.95
CA SER A 89 -7.50 -9.31 -3.96
C SER A 89 -8.79 -8.52 -3.75
N SER A 90 -8.72 -7.19 -3.69
CA SER A 90 -9.89 -6.33 -3.56
C SER A 90 -10.79 -6.40 -4.79
N LYS A 91 -10.21 -6.32 -5.99
CA LYS A 91 -10.94 -6.43 -7.25
C LYS A 91 -11.65 -7.78 -7.37
N SER A 92 -10.95 -8.87 -7.05
CA SER A 92 -11.54 -10.22 -7.07
C SER A 92 -12.75 -10.33 -6.14
N ARG A 93 -12.63 -9.87 -4.89
CA ARG A 93 -13.76 -9.88 -3.93
C ARG A 93 -14.95 -9.07 -4.44
N LEU A 94 -14.71 -7.87 -4.98
CA LEU A 94 -15.77 -7.00 -5.49
C LEU A 94 -16.48 -7.65 -6.68
N VAL A 95 -15.72 -8.18 -7.65
CA VAL A 95 -16.29 -8.84 -8.83
C VAL A 95 -17.11 -10.06 -8.42
N THR A 96 -16.61 -10.88 -7.49
CA THR A 96 -17.36 -12.03 -6.97
C THR A 96 -18.64 -11.62 -6.25
N GLN A 97 -18.66 -10.48 -5.56
CA GLN A 97 -19.88 -9.97 -4.92
C GLN A 97 -20.91 -9.54 -5.97
N ILE A 98 -20.49 -8.77 -6.98
CA ILE A 98 -21.37 -8.31 -8.08
C ILE A 98 -21.95 -9.49 -8.87
N LEU A 99 -21.16 -10.53 -9.13
CA LEU A 99 -21.61 -11.70 -9.91
C LEU A 99 -22.52 -12.67 -9.15
N LYS A 100 -22.64 -12.51 -7.82
CA LYS A 100 -23.51 -13.35 -6.97
C LYS A 100 -24.86 -12.70 -6.68
N GLU A 101 -25.03 -11.44 -7.05
CA GLU A 101 -26.32 -10.72 -7.06
C GLU A 101 -27.09 -11.04 -8.35
#